data_AF-A0A924GZH7-F1
#
_entry.id   AF-A0A924GZH7-F1
#
_cell.length_a   1.000
_cell.length_b   1.000
_cell.length_c   1.000
_cell.angle_alpha   90.00
_cell.angle_beta   90.00
_cell.angle_gamma   90.00
#
_symmetry.space_group_name_H-M   'P 1'
#
loop_
_entity.id
_entity.type
_entity.pdbx_description
1 polymer ?
#
loop_
_entity_poly.entity_id
_entity_poly.type
_entity_poly.pdbx_seq_one_letter_code
_entity_poly.pdbx_strand_id
1 'polypeptide(L)'
;LKLPVSGPQALRLPNAKPTGYGLGKSGWVSFSFPKGEPVPAETVKRWMMESYRAQAPKKLMKQLEEEQPWVKAGALPQYQDYFCAAD
;
A
#
# COMPACT_ATOMS: atom_id res chain seq x y z
N LEU A 1 7.20 4.51 3.40
CA LEU A 1 6.28 4.22 2.27
C LEU A 1 5.88 5.54 1.63
N LYS A 2 5.77 5.58 0.31
CA LYS A 2 5.30 6.73 -0.47
C LYS A 2 3.76 6.68 -0.54
N LEU A 3 3.07 7.59 0.13
CA LEU A 3 1.62 7.55 0.32
C LEU A 3 0.94 8.84 -0.20
N PRO A 4 0.82 9.01 -1.53
CA PRO A 4 0.23 10.21 -2.12
C PRO A 4 -1.25 10.40 -1.81
N VAL A 5 -1.99 9.33 -1.48
CA VAL A 5 -3.42 9.37 -1.18
C VAL A 5 -3.67 9.19 0.32
N SER A 6 -3.14 8.13 0.93
CA SER A 6 -3.42 7.79 2.33
C SER A 6 -2.50 8.47 3.34
N GLY A 7 -1.48 9.20 2.88
CA GLY A 7 -0.47 9.85 3.72
C GLY A 7 -1.04 10.74 4.83
N PRO A 8 -1.99 11.66 4.55
CA PRO A 8 -2.60 12.50 5.57
C PRO A 8 -3.30 11.71 6.68
N GLN A 9 -3.96 10.61 6.33
CA GLN A 9 -4.63 9.74 7.31
C GLN A 9 -3.62 8.93 8.10
N ALA A 10 -2.59 8.39 7.44
CA ALA A 10 -1.54 7.62 8.07
C ALA A 10 -0.72 8.44 9.08
N LEU A 11 -0.46 9.72 8.79
CA LEU A 11 0.26 10.63 9.69
C LEU A 11 -0.51 10.97 10.98
N ARG A 12 -1.78 10.59 11.09
CA ARG A 12 -2.54 10.70 12.36
C ARG A 12 -2.25 9.55 13.33
N LEU A 13 -1.54 8.52 12.88
CA LEU A 13 -1.15 7.40 13.72
C LEU A 13 0.03 7.79 14.61
N PRO A 14 0.07 7.33 15.87
CA PRO A 14 1.10 7.70 16.83
C PRO A 14 2.51 7.25 16.42
N ASN A 15 2.60 6.23 15.57
CA ASN A 15 3.85 5.62 15.14
C ASN A 15 4.25 6.02 13.70
N ALA A 16 3.60 7.03 13.13
CA ALA A 16 3.88 7.54 11.79
C ALA A 16 4.45 8.96 11.85
N LYS A 17 5.40 9.26 10.98
CA LYS A 17 5.95 10.62 10.82
C LYS A 17 6.33 10.90 9.38
N PRO A 18 6.38 12.18 8.96
CA PRO A 18 6.94 12.53 7.66
C PRO A 18 8.39 12.06 7.58
N THR A 19 8.78 11.47 6.45
CA THR A 19 10.18 11.06 6.27
C THR A 19 11.09 12.29 6.18
N GLY A 20 12.29 12.21 6.78
CA GLY A 20 13.27 13.30 6.83
C GLY A 20 13.83 13.72 5.46
N TYR A 21 14.78 14.66 5.47
CA TYR A 21 15.46 15.16 4.25
C TYR A 21 14.52 15.72 3.17
N GLY A 22 13.40 16.33 3.59
CA GLY A 22 12.40 16.88 2.67
C GLY A 22 11.48 15.86 2.00
N LEU A 23 11.72 14.55 2.17
CA LEU A 23 10.93 13.49 1.54
C LEU A 23 9.46 13.50 2.01
N GLY A 24 9.19 13.93 3.24
CA GLY A 24 7.83 14.14 3.74
C GLY A 24 7.00 15.10 2.89
N LYS A 25 7.61 16.16 2.34
CA LYS A 25 6.93 17.10 1.42
C LYS A 25 6.54 16.43 0.10
N SER A 26 7.30 15.41 -0.29
CA SER A 26 6.99 14.55 -1.42
C SER A 26 6.15 13.34 -0.99
N GLY A 27 5.41 13.37 0.12
CA GLY A 27 4.46 12.31 0.49
C GLY A 27 5.08 11.01 0.99
N TRP A 28 6.33 11.03 1.46
CA TRP A 28 6.93 9.89 2.14
C TRP A 28 6.60 9.88 3.63
N VAL A 29 6.15 8.72 4.12
CA VAL A 29 5.84 8.46 5.52
C VAL A 29 6.72 7.35 6.06
N SER A 30 7.32 7.58 7.22
CA SER A 30 8.08 6.59 7.99
C SER A 30 7.20 6.07 9.12
N PHE A 31 7.17 4.75 9.29
CA PHE A 31 6.46 4.08 10.38
C PHE A 31 7.47 3.40 11.30
N SER A 32 7.20 3.41 12.60
CA SER A 32 7.95 2.66 13.59
C SER A 32 7.05 1.57 14.19
N PHE A 33 7.54 0.34 14.26
CA PHE A 33 6.81 -0.77 14.88
C PHE A 33 7.67 -1.30 16.02
N PRO A 34 7.21 -1.22 17.28
CA PRO A 34 7.96 -1.75 18.42
C PRO A 34 8.19 -3.25 18.27
N LYS A 35 9.36 -3.71 18.74
CA LYS A 35 9.68 -5.14 18.71
C LYS A 35 8.74 -5.88 19.66
N GLY A 36 8.11 -6.95 19.17
CA GLY A 36 7.21 -7.79 19.96
C GLY A 36 5.75 -7.33 19.96
N GLU A 37 5.43 -6.21 19.31
CA GLU A 37 4.05 -5.77 19.09
C GLU A 37 3.51 -6.26 17.74
N PRO A 38 2.21 -6.60 17.66
CA PRO A 38 1.60 -7.02 16.40
C PRO A 38 1.60 -5.87 15.40
N VAL A 39 2.16 -6.13 14.22
CA VAL A 39 2.10 -5.20 13.09
C VAL A 39 0.73 -5.37 12.40
N PRO A 40 -0.01 -4.29 12.09
CA PRO A 40 -1.26 -4.38 11.35
C PRO A 40 -0.99 -4.73 9.88
N ALA A 41 -0.67 -6.00 9.61
CA ALA A 41 -0.12 -6.51 8.37
C ALA A 41 -0.97 -6.13 7.14
N GLU A 42 -2.29 -6.28 7.22
CA GLU A 42 -3.20 -5.93 6.12
C GLU A 42 -3.17 -4.44 5.77
N THR A 43 -3.08 -3.58 6.78
CA THR A 43 -2.95 -2.13 6.56
C THR A 43 -1.60 -1.81 5.93
N VAL A 44 -0.51 -2.43 6.41
CA VAL A 44 0.82 -2.24 5.84
C VAL A 44 0.89 -2.75 4.40
N LYS A 45 0.28 -3.90 4.07
CA LYS A 45 0.17 -4.43 2.71
C LYS A 45 -0.55 -3.44 1.79
N ARG A 46 -1.67 -2.85 2.23
CA ARG A 46 -2.38 -1.81 1.45
C ARG A 46 -1.51 -0.60 1.16
N TRP A 47 -0.82 -0.06 2.18
CA TRP A 47 0.11 1.06 2.00
C TRP A 47 1.32 0.70 1.14
N MET A 48 1.80 -0.55 1.22
CA MET A 48 2.87 -1.05 0.37
C MET A 48 2.43 -1.08 -1.09
N MET A 49 1.22 -1.53 -1.37
CA MET A 49 0.66 -1.52 -2.73
C MET A 49 0.48 -0.10 -3.27
N GLU A 50 0.00 0.86 -2.46
CA GLU A 50 -0.03 2.27 -2.84
C GLU A 50 1.37 2.80 -3.16
N SER A 51 2.34 2.52 -2.27
CA SER A 51 3.73 2.95 -2.43
C SER A 51 4.44 2.31 -3.62
N TYR A 52 4.07 1.08 -3.97
CA TYR A 52 4.55 0.42 -5.17
C TYR A 52 3.99 1.12 -6.41
N ARG A 53 2.67 1.30 -6.49
CA ARG A 53 2.02 1.98 -7.62
C ARG A 53 2.53 3.41 -7.83
N ALA A 54 2.83 4.12 -6.75
CA ALA A 54 3.39 5.48 -6.81
C ALA A 54 4.82 5.56 -7.36
N GLN A 55 5.57 4.45 -7.36
CA GLN A 55 6.97 4.41 -7.80
C GLN A 55 7.21 3.54 -9.03
N ALA A 56 6.32 2.58 -9.31
CA ALA A 56 6.49 1.61 -10.37
C ALA A 56 6.48 2.30 -11.75
N PRO A 57 7.46 2.01 -12.61
CA PRO A 57 7.41 2.39 -14.02
C PRO A 57 6.17 1.82 -14.71
N LYS A 58 5.67 2.50 -15.74
CA LYS A 58 4.45 2.09 -16.49
C LYS A 58 4.47 0.63 -16.95
N LYS A 59 5.64 0.11 -17.34
CA LYS A 59 5.80 -1.29 -17.75
C LYS A 59 5.46 -2.26 -16.62
N LEU A 60 5.99 -2.04 -15.42
CA LEU A 60 5.72 -2.90 -14.27
C LEU A 60 4.29 -2.76 -13.78
N MET A 61 3.72 -1.54 -13.85
CA MET A 61 2.31 -1.33 -13.56
C MET A 61 1.40 -2.13 -14.49
N LYS A 62 1.68 -2.11 -15.80
CA LYS A 62 0.94 -2.89 -16.79
C LYS A 62 1.02 -4.39 -16.50
N GLN A 63 2.23 -4.90 -16.21
CA GLN A 63 2.43 -6.31 -15.87
C GLN A 63 1.64 -6.70 -14.60
N LEU A 64 1.68 -5.86 -13.57
CA LEU A 64 0.93 -6.08 -12.33
C LEU A 64 -0.58 -6.11 -12.57
N GLU A 65 -1.10 -5.25 -13.45
CA GLU A 65 -2.51 -5.21 -13.84
C GLU A 65 -2.92 -6.44 -14.66
N GLU A 66 -2.10 -6.84 -15.63
CA GLU A 66 -2.29 -8.06 -16.43
C GLU A 66 -2.27 -9.34 -15.58
N GLU A 67 -1.49 -9.34 -14.49
CA GLU A 67 -1.39 -10.51 -13.60
C GLU A 67 -2.58 -10.69 -12.67
N GLN A 68 -3.43 -9.67 -12.50
CA GLN A 68 -4.58 -9.76 -11.60
C GLN A 68 -5.50 -10.91 -12.02
N PRO A 69 -5.94 -11.75 -11.07
CA PRO A 69 -6.69 -12.97 -11.38
C PRO A 69 -7.98 -12.68 -12.15
N TRP A 70 -8.63 -11.55 -11.86
CA TRP A 70 -9.85 -11.12 -12.54
C TRP A 70 -9.59 -10.58 -13.95
N VAL A 71 -8.46 -9.90 -14.18
CA VAL A 71 -8.04 -9.50 -15.54
C VAL A 71 -7.75 -10.72 -16.41
N LYS A 72 -7.05 -11.72 -15.85
CA LYS A 72 -6.83 -13.01 -16.52
C LYS A 72 -8.11 -13.77 -16.80
N ALA A 73 -9.09 -13.70 -15.89
CA ALA A 73 -10.39 -14.34 -16.05
C ALA A 73 -11.33 -13.57 -17.00
N GLY A 74 -10.98 -12.36 -17.44
CA GLY A 74 -11.85 -11.51 -18.26
C GLY A 74 -13.13 -11.05 -17.53
N ALA A 75 -13.12 -11.04 -16.20
CA ALA A 75 -14.27 -10.71 -15.36
C ALA A 75 -13.85 -9.71 -14.27
N LEU A 76 -14.78 -8.90 -13.76
CA LEU A 76 -14.51 -8.14 -12.53
C LEU A 76 -14.66 -9.06 -11.32
N PRO A 77 -13.82 -8.89 -10.27
CA PRO A 77 -13.89 -9.73 -9.07
C PRO A 77 -15.24 -9.51 -8.38
N GLN A 78 -15.84 -10.58 -7.89
CA GLN A 78 -17.04 -10.47 -7.06
C GLN A 78 -16.67 -9.88 -5.70
N TYR A 79 -17.61 -9.18 -5.06
CA TYR A 79 -17.37 -8.56 -3.75
C TYR A 79 -16.89 -9.60 -2.71
N GLN A 80 -17.34 -10.85 -2.81
CA GLN A 80 -16.91 -11.97 -1.95
C GLN A 80 -15.44 -12.37 -2.15
N ASP A 81 -14.87 -12.19 -3.34
CA ASP A 81 -13.47 -12.54 -3.65
C ASP A 81 -12.48 -11.60 -2.93
N TYR A 82 -12.94 -10.41 -2.51
CA TYR A 82 -12.12 -9.47 -1.76
C TYR A 82 -11.88 -9.88 -0.29
N PHE A 83 -12.68 -10.81 0.26
CA PHE A 83 -12.61 -11.25 1.66
C PHE A 83 -12.01 -12.65 1.84
N CYS A 84 -11.94 -13.46 0.78
CA CYS A 84 -11.50 -14.87 0.84
C CYS A 84 -9.97 -15.06 0.81
N ALA A 85 -9.18 -13.99 0.64
CA ALA A 85 -7.71 -14.06 0.64
C ALA A 85 -7.08 -13.76 2.02
N ALA A 86 -7.89 -13.81 3.09
CA ALA A 86 -7.48 -13.49 4.46
C ALA A 86 -7.43 -14.70 5.40
N ASP A 87 -7.42 -15.92 4.84
CA ASP A 87 -7.25 -17.17 5.57
C ASP A 87 -5.77 -17.62 5.60
#